data_AF-A0A1H4F4A8-F1
#
_entry.id   AF-A0A1H4F4A8-F1
#
_cell.length_a   1.000
_cell.length_b   1.000
_cell.length_c   1.000
_cell.angle_alpha   90.00
_cell.angle_beta   90.00
_cell.angle_gamma   90.00
#
_symmetry.space_group_name_H-M   'P 1'
#
loop_
_entity.id
_entity.type
_entity.pdbx_description
1 polymer ?
#
loop_
_entity_poly.entity_id
_entity_poly.type
_entity_poly.pdbx_seq_one_letter_code
_entity_poly.pdbx_strand_id
1 'polypeptide(L)'
;MQKYAYIYHYDKYNRCIYKKLPGCDSVYTIYDAADRPVFTQDGEQRKRNEWFFSIPDGFGRVVLSGICKNQPAYGAESTPLDTVVVKAVWANEENPLKGYRLEGITLSSPTVLSVSYYDSYDFLGKNGIPDDATTAYCETAGYGKRYGDDCKGQQTGILTALFTDREYTGFIYSALYYDDRYRVIQRKGNNGQNGTESVYTAYNFEGSPTKEKHVHSAPGQAPVTEVHTYTYDLANRLLKSVYQLNDKDSITLVDNIYDEVGRLFVDCRQAQRCS
;
A
#
# COMPACT_ATOMS: atom_id res chain seq x y z
N MET A 1 -17.72 37.20 1.08
CA MET A 1 -17.19 36.70 -0.21
C MET A 1 -16.26 35.49 -0.10
N GLN A 2 -15.43 35.33 0.94
CA GLN A 2 -14.45 34.21 1.04
C GLN A 2 -15.03 32.79 1.21
N LYS A 3 -16.35 32.60 1.44
CA LYS A 3 -16.95 31.26 1.65
C LYS A 3 -17.19 30.46 0.36
N TYR A 4 -17.24 31.12 -0.81
CA TYR A 4 -17.65 30.49 -2.07
C TYR A 4 -16.66 30.66 -3.22
N ALA A 5 -15.43 31.10 -2.91
CA ALA A 5 -14.40 31.33 -3.90
C ALA A 5 -13.40 30.17 -3.92
N TYR A 6 -12.88 29.89 -5.11
CA TYR A 6 -11.64 29.15 -5.27
C TYR A 6 -10.49 30.13 -5.04
N ILE A 7 -9.61 29.82 -4.09
CA ILE A 7 -8.45 30.67 -3.78
C ILE A 7 -7.22 29.77 -3.76
N TYR A 8 -6.20 30.18 -4.50
CA TYR A 8 -4.90 29.52 -4.56
C TYR A 8 -3.82 30.56 -4.29
N HIS A 9 -2.87 30.22 -3.42
CA HIS A 9 -1.63 30.98 -3.28
C HIS A 9 -0.45 30.08 -3.59
N TYR A 10 0.53 30.69 -4.24
CA TYR A 10 1.74 30.04 -4.70
C TYR A 10 2.94 30.70 -4.04
N ASP A 11 3.98 29.92 -3.76
CA ASP A 11 5.26 30.47 -3.32
C ASP A 11 6.08 31.02 -4.49
N LYS A 12 7.28 31.55 -4.19
CA LYS A 12 8.25 32.06 -5.17
C LYS A 12 8.72 31.04 -6.24
N TYR A 13 8.43 29.76 -6.05
CA TYR A 13 8.74 28.68 -6.99
C TYR A 13 7.50 28.21 -7.77
N ASN A 14 6.39 28.95 -7.69
CA ASN A 14 5.10 28.62 -8.30
C ASN A 14 4.48 27.29 -7.80
N ARG A 15 4.76 26.90 -6.55
CA ARG A 15 4.15 25.72 -5.92
C ARG A 15 2.93 26.13 -5.11
N CYS A 16 1.83 25.39 -5.23
CA CYS A 16 0.58 25.72 -4.54
C CYS A 16 0.67 25.41 -3.04
N ILE A 17 0.98 26.42 -2.23
CA ILE A 17 1.12 26.28 -0.77
C ILE A 17 -0.21 26.45 -0.03
N TYR A 18 -1.18 27.13 -0.64
CA TYR A 18 -2.51 27.34 -0.08
C TYR A 18 -3.57 27.01 -1.11
N LYS A 19 -4.51 26.17 -0.72
CA LYS A 19 -5.68 25.84 -1.53
C LYS A 19 -6.95 25.96 -0.70
N LYS A 20 -7.90 26.77 -1.17
CA LYS A 20 -9.25 26.85 -0.61
C LYS A 20 -10.28 26.59 -1.69
N LEU A 21 -11.15 25.62 -1.41
CA LEU A 21 -12.32 25.31 -2.23
C LEU A 21 -13.58 25.93 -1.59
N PRO A 22 -14.61 26.25 -2.38
CA PRO A 22 -15.91 26.68 -1.86
C PRO A 22 -16.45 25.70 -0.81
N GLY A 23 -16.93 26.22 0.33
CA GLY A 23 -17.49 25.39 1.40
C GLY A 23 -16.48 24.62 2.26
N CYS A 24 -15.19 24.67 1.95
CA CYS A 24 -14.13 24.01 2.72
C CYS A 24 -13.22 25.01 3.43
N ASP A 25 -12.66 24.57 4.55
CA ASP A 25 -11.49 25.23 5.12
C ASP A 25 -10.27 25.02 4.22
N SER A 26 -9.31 25.95 4.30
CA SER A 26 -8.11 25.90 3.47
C SER A 26 -7.19 24.74 3.84
N VAL A 27 -6.49 24.24 2.83
CA VAL A 27 -5.39 23.28 2.96
C VAL A 27 -4.07 24.01 2.74
N TYR A 28 -3.15 23.83 3.67
CA TYR A 28 -1.78 24.31 3.60
C TYR A 28 -0.86 23.18 3.14
N THR A 29 0.19 23.50 2.39
CA THR A 29 1.22 22.56 1.95
C THR A 29 2.59 23.20 2.10
N ILE A 30 3.53 22.43 2.65
CA ILE A 30 4.93 22.81 2.80
C ILE A 30 5.77 21.83 1.99
N TYR A 31 6.58 22.37 1.10
CA TYR A 31 7.46 21.62 0.22
C TYR A 31 8.90 21.66 0.72
N ASP A 32 9.67 20.63 0.41
CA ASP A 32 11.13 20.64 0.58
C ASP A 32 11.84 21.31 -0.62
N ALA A 33 13.17 21.34 -0.59
CA ALA A 33 14.00 21.88 -1.68
C ALA A 33 14.00 21.02 -2.96
N ALA A 34 13.37 19.84 -2.94
CA ALA A 34 13.20 18.97 -4.10
C ALA A 34 11.75 19.03 -4.66
N ASP A 35 10.99 20.06 -4.28
CA ASP A 35 9.61 20.31 -4.70
C ASP A 35 8.61 19.21 -4.29
N ARG A 36 8.89 18.50 -3.20
CA ARG A 36 8.03 17.42 -2.70
C ARG A 36 7.21 17.91 -1.50
N PRO A 37 5.90 17.66 -1.46
CA PRO A 37 5.08 18.05 -0.32
C PRO A 37 5.46 17.20 0.91
N VAL A 38 6.10 17.82 1.89
CA VAL A 38 6.51 17.17 3.14
C VAL A 38 5.42 17.26 4.19
N PHE A 39 4.75 18.41 4.29
CA PHE A 39 3.62 18.57 5.18
C PHE A 39 2.38 19.08 4.47
N THR A 40 1.23 18.58 4.89
CA THR A 40 -0.07 19.14 4.53
C THR A 40 -0.94 19.28 5.77
N GLN A 41 -1.77 20.33 5.80
CA GLN A 41 -2.69 20.53 6.91
C GLN A 41 -4.02 21.10 6.42
N ASP A 42 -5.09 20.37 6.71
CA ASP A 42 -6.46 20.82 6.45
C ASP A 42 -7.08 21.61 7.63
N GLY A 43 -8.35 21.98 7.50
CA GLY A 43 -9.09 22.70 8.54
C GLY A 43 -9.32 21.91 9.83
N GLU A 44 -9.55 20.60 9.75
CA GLU A 44 -9.81 19.76 10.92
C GLU A 44 -8.52 19.42 11.67
N GLN A 45 -7.45 19.13 10.93
CA GLN A 45 -6.10 18.94 11.46
C GLN A 45 -5.62 20.21 12.18
N ARG A 46 -5.91 21.40 11.65
CA ARG A 46 -5.64 22.67 12.33
C ARG A 46 -6.27 22.79 13.70
N LYS A 47 -7.54 22.39 13.84
CA LYS A 47 -8.25 22.44 15.14
C LYS A 47 -7.57 21.56 16.18
N ARG A 48 -6.83 20.52 15.76
CA ARG A 48 -6.09 19.59 16.61
C ARG A 48 -4.58 19.87 16.69
N ASN A 49 -4.10 20.94 16.05
CA ASN A 49 -2.67 21.27 15.90
C ASN A 49 -1.86 20.13 15.27
N GLU A 50 -2.44 19.46 14.28
CA GLU A 50 -1.83 18.33 13.56
C GLU A 50 -1.39 18.76 12.15
N TRP A 51 -0.27 18.20 11.69
CA TRP A 51 0.13 18.20 10.29
C TRP A 51 0.25 16.76 9.82
N PHE A 52 -0.28 16.46 8.65
CA PHE A 52 0.07 15.24 7.95
C PHE A 52 1.48 15.39 7.36
N PHE A 53 2.33 14.40 7.55
CA PHE A 53 3.66 14.34 6.94
C PHE A 53 3.78 13.17 5.98
N SER A 54 4.53 13.37 4.89
CA SER A 54 4.86 12.34 3.90
C SER A 54 6.32 12.50 3.52
N ILE A 55 7.16 11.54 3.92
CA ILE A 55 8.61 11.64 3.78
C ILE A 55 9.12 10.52 2.87
N PRO A 56 9.78 10.89 1.76
CA PRO A 56 10.41 9.93 0.88
C PRO A 56 11.81 9.51 1.33
N ASP A 57 12.31 8.42 0.75
CA ASP A 57 13.72 8.04 0.85
C ASP A 57 14.62 8.86 -0.10
N GLY A 58 15.91 8.48 -0.17
CA GLY A 58 16.88 9.10 -1.07
C GLY A 58 16.59 8.92 -2.56
N PHE A 59 15.72 7.98 -2.94
CA PHE A 59 15.28 7.75 -4.33
C PHE A 59 13.94 8.42 -4.66
N GLY A 60 13.34 9.14 -3.70
CA GLY A 60 12.06 9.82 -3.89
C GLY A 60 10.83 8.92 -3.70
N ARG A 61 11.00 7.68 -3.21
CA ARG A 61 9.88 6.78 -2.90
C ARG A 61 9.34 7.12 -1.52
N VAL A 62 8.02 7.31 -1.37
CA VAL A 62 7.42 7.60 -0.05
C VAL A 62 7.56 6.37 0.86
N VAL A 63 8.35 6.50 1.93
CA VAL A 63 8.60 5.40 2.87
C VAL A 63 7.91 5.58 4.21
N LEU A 64 7.57 6.81 4.59
CA LEU A 64 7.01 7.10 5.89
C LEU A 64 5.95 8.20 5.80
N SER A 65 4.76 7.95 6.32
CA SER A 65 3.73 8.98 6.45
C SER A 65 2.96 8.87 7.75
N GLY A 66 2.41 9.99 8.20
CA GLY A 66 1.69 10.03 9.46
C GLY A 66 1.21 11.42 9.85
N ILE A 67 0.87 11.58 11.12
CA ILE A 67 0.52 12.88 11.70
C ILE A 67 1.56 13.29 12.73
N CYS A 68 1.79 14.59 12.86
CA CYS A 68 2.71 15.16 13.84
C CYS A 68 2.16 16.47 14.38
N LYS A 69 2.72 16.96 15.48
CA LYS A 69 2.35 18.24 16.11
C LYS A 69 3.37 19.34 15.88
N ASN A 70 4.19 19.20 14.82
CA ASN A 70 5.12 20.24 14.40
C ASN A 70 4.39 21.58 14.21
N GLN A 71 5.08 22.67 14.55
CA GLN A 71 4.61 24.03 14.29
C GLN A 71 5.57 24.68 13.29
N PRO A 72 5.65 24.20 12.04
CA PRO A 72 6.53 24.79 11.06
C PRO A 72 6.12 26.24 10.82
N ALA A 73 7.09 27.13 10.69
CA ALA A 73 6.79 28.49 10.25
C ALA A 73 6.18 28.42 8.85
N TYR A 74 4.94 28.89 8.72
CA TYR A 74 4.24 28.93 7.44
C TYR A 74 4.16 30.39 6.97
N GLY A 75 5.04 30.75 6.05
CA GLY A 75 5.05 32.06 5.39
C GLY A 75 4.36 32.01 4.03
N ALA A 76 3.80 33.14 3.59
CA ALA A 76 3.15 33.24 2.27
C ALA A 76 4.14 33.07 1.09
N GLU A 77 5.44 33.31 1.31
CA GLU A 77 6.45 33.34 0.24
C GLU A 77 7.64 32.39 0.49
N SER A 78 7.76 31.84 1.70
CA SER A 78 8.86 30.96 2.07
C SER A 78 8.56 30.11 3.29
N THR A 79 9.12 28.92 3.32
CA THR A 79 9.01 27.97 4.45
C THR A 79 10.41 27.54 4.94
N PRO A 80 10.54 27.01 6.17
CA PRO A 80 11.82 26.49 6.68
C PRO A 80 12.45 25.38 5.83
N LEU A 81 11.68 24.72 4.96
CA LEU A 81 12.14 23.59 4.16
C LEU A 81 12.55 23.98 2.72
N ASP A 82 12.41 25.25 2.34
CA ASP A 82 12.73 25.73 0.98
C ASP A 82 14.16 25.45 0.51
N THR A 83 15.10 25.24 1.45
CA THR A 83 16.52 24.98 1.18
C THR A 83 17.00 23.62 1.71
N VAL A 84 16.08 22.82 2.26
CA VAL A 84 16.39 21.55 2.91
C VAL A 84 15.75 20.42 2.11
N VAL A 85 16.51 19.39 1.77
CA VAL A 85 15.96 18.15 1.21
C VAL A 85 15.65 17.21 2.35
N VAL A 86 14.36 16.91 2.54
CA VAL A 86 13.90 16.00 3.61
C VAL A 86 13.95 14.57 3.10
N LYS A 87 14.52 13.65 3.87
CA LYS A 87 14.50 12.23 3.53
C LYS A 87 14.49 11.33 4.75
N ALA A 88 13.97 10.13 4.56
CA ALA A 88 14.08 9.04 5.52
C ALA A 88 15.16 8.05 5.04
N VAL A 89 16.01 7.64 5.97
CA VAL A 89 17.12 6.70 5.74
C VAL A 89 16.82 5.43 6.51
N TRP A 90 16.91 4.29 5.85
CA TRP A 90 16.76 2.99 6.49
C TRP A 90 17.92 2.79 7.49
N ALA A 91 17.57 2.70 8.77
CA ALA A 91 18.53 2.55 9.87
C ALA A 91 18.57 1.13 10.43
N ASN A 92 17.69 0.24 9.96
CA ASN A 92 17.63 -1.17 10.34
C ASN A 92 17.58 -1.41 11.86
N GLU A 93 16.71 -0.67 12.55
CA GLU A 93 16.58 -0.69 14.00
C GLU A 93 15.12 -0.68 14.45
N GLU A 94 14.88 -0.96 15.73
CA GLU A 94 13.57 -0.73 16.35
C GLU A 94 13.50 0.71 16.86
N ASN A 95 12.58 1.50 16.31
CA ASN A 95 12.41 2.90 16.71
C ASN A 95 10.97 3.39 16.46
N PRO A 96 10.57 4.56 16.98
CA PRO A 96 9.23 5.11 16.78
C PRO A 96 8.84 5.36 15.31
N LEU A 97 9.83 5.51 14.43
CA LEU A 97 9.67 5.71 12.98
C LEU A 97 9.84 4.40 12.19
N LYS A 98 9.70 3.26 12.88
CA LYS A 98 9.62 1.93 12.29
C LYS A 98 10.86 1.56 11.48
N GLY A 99 12.03 1.89 12.01
CA GLY A 99 13.34 1.54 11.43
C GLY A 99 13.91 2.56 10.47
N TYR A 100 13.23 3.69 10.26
CA TYR A 100 13.77 4.84 9.54
C TYR A 100 14.32 5.90 10.50
N ARG A 101 15.30 6.67 10.03
CA ARG A 101 15.76 7.92 10.64
C ARG A 101 15.55 9.07 9.66
N LEU A 102 15.24 10.26 10.15
CA LEU A 102 14.98 11.43 9.29
C LEU A 102 16.22 12.31 9.19
N GLU A 103 16.47 12.79 7.98
CA GLU A 103 17.44 13.84 7.69
C GLU A 103 16.71 15.07 7.16
N GLY A 104 17.18 16.27 7.53
CA GLY A 104 16.58 17.54 7.14
C GLY A 104 15.36 17.95 7.97
N ILE A 105 14.85 17.09 8.86
CA ILE A 105 13.72 17.45 9.73
C ILE A 105 13.69 16.66 11.04
N THR A 106 13.14 17.29 12.08
CA THR A 106 12.74 16.63 13.33
C THR A 106 11.23 16.71 13.50
N LEU A 107 10.57 15.57 13.67
CA LEU A 107 9.13 15.53 13.93
C LEU A 107 8.84 15.71 15.43
N SER A 108 7.78 16.45 15.74
CA SER A 108 7.25 16.64 17.09
C SER A 108 6.04 15.73 17.28
N SER A 109 6.07 14.88 18.30
CA SER A 109 5.02 13.89 18.62
C SER A 109 4.46 13.15 17.39
N PRO A 110 5.30 12.47 16.60
CA PRO A 110 4.83 11.77 15.40
C PRO A 110 4.00 10.53 15.77
N THR A 111 2.89 10.36 15.07
CA THR A 111 2.14 9.11 14.97
C THR A 111 2.26 8.62 13.54
N VAL A 112 3.00 7.51 13.35
CA VAL A 112 3.17 6.87 12.05
C VAL A 112 1.87 6.20 11.63
N LEU A 113 1.39 6.51 10.43
CA LEU A 113 0.18 5.92 9.84
C LEU A 113 0.51 4.92 8.75
N SER A 114 1.59 5.10 7.99
CA SER A 114 2.02 4.14 7.00
C SER A 114 3.54 4.14 6.83
N VAL A 115 4.08 2.95 6.58
CA VAL A 115 5.48 2.69 6.29
C VAL A 115 5.55 1.78 5.07
N SER A 116 6.43 2.10 4.13
CA SER A 116 6.80 1.20 3.03
C SER A 116 8.27 0.81 3.18
N TYR A 117 8.56 -0.49 3.13
CA TYR A 117 9.92 -1.02 3.15
C TYR A 117 10.31 -1.44 1.74
N TYR A 118 11.55 -1.15 1.35
CA TYR A 118 12.06 -1.43 0.02
C TYR A 118 13.39 -2.18 0.10
N ASP A 119 13.77 -2.83 -1.00
CA ASP A 119 15.13 -3.30 -1.28
C ASP A 119 15.69 -4.44 -0.42
N SER A 120 15.05 -4.80 0.70
CA SER A 120 15.40 -5.96 1.54
C SER A 120 14.24 -6.39 2.45
N TYR A 121 14.34 -7.57 3.06
CA TYR A 121 13.40 -8.07 4.07
C TYR A 121 13.89 -7.85 5.50
N ASP A 122 14.92 -7.03 5.72
CA ASP A 122 15.52 -6.81 7.03
C ASP A 122 14.55 -6.16 8.05
N PHE A 123 13.40 -5.66 7.59
CA PHE A 123 12.35 -5.13 8.44
C PHE A 123 11.60 -6.23 9.22
N LEU A 124 11.67 -7.49 8.76
CA LEU A 124 11.11 -8.63 9.48
C LEU A 124 11.81 -8.80 10.84
N GLY A 125 11.03 -9.16 11.85
CA GLY A 125 11.51 -9.32 13.22
C GLY A 125 11.70 -8.00 13.96
N LYS A 126 11.27 -6.87 13.38
CA LYS A 126 11.40 -5.54 13.97
C LYS A 126 10.07 -4.82 14.05
N ASN A 127 9.96 -3.90 15.00
CA ASN A 127 8.89 -2.90 15.06
C ASN A 127 7.46 -3.51 15.12
N GLY A 128 7.34 -4.72 15.66
CA GLY A 128 6.08 -5.47 15.78
C GLY A 128 5.71 -6.31 14.55
N ILE A 129 6.61 -6.45 13.57
CA ILE A 129 6.46 -7.37 12.44
C ILE A 129 7.24 -8.66 12.76
N PRO A 130 6.61 -9.84 12.80
CA PRO A 130 7.29 -11.09 13.09
C PRO A 130 8.21 -11.50 11.94
N ASP A 131 9.23 -12.29 12.26
CA ASP A 131 10.05 -13.04 11.31
C ASP A 131 9.83 -14.54 11.55
N ASP A 132 8.66 -15.01 11.13
CA ASP A 132 8.23 -16.39 11.33
C ASP A 132 7.38 -16.87 10.14
N ALA A 133 6.76 -18.05 10.26
CA ALA A 133 5.95 -18.64 9.20
C ALA A 133 4.75 -17.76 8.74
N THR A 134 4.36 -16.73 9.50
CA THR A 134 3.27 -15.81 9.13
C THR A 134 3.70 -14.71 8.15
N THR A 135 5.00 -14.42 8.05
CA THR A 135 5.56 -13.39 7.17
C THR A 135 6.63 -13.93 6.22
N ALA A 136 7.39 -14.94 6.62
CA ALA A 136 8.46 -15.54 5.83
C ALA A 136 7.93 -16.24 4.56
N TYR A 137 8.69 -16.15 3.47
CA TYR A 137 8.39 -16.86 2.22
C TYR A 137 8.29 -18.38 2.45
N CYS A 138 7.30 -19.03 1.83
CA CYS A 138 7.20 -20.49 1.82
C CYS A 138 6.86 -21.01 0.42
N GLU A 139 7.75 -21.80 -0.18
CA GLU A 139 7.47 -22.38 -1.49
C GLU A 139 6.20 -23.23 -1.45
N THR A 140 5.27 -22.97 -2.37
CA THR A 140 3.98 -23.66 -2.45
C THR A 140 3.82 -24.23 -3.85
N ALA A 141 3.63 -25.55 -3.93
CA ALA A 141 3.46 -26.24 -5.20
C ALA A 141 2.30 -25.65 -6.03
N GLY A 142 2.55 -25.40 -7.32
CA GLY A 142 1.57 -24.82 -8.24
C GLY A 142 1.42 -23.29 -8.17
N TYR A 143 2.29 -22.59 -7.44
CA TYR A 143 2.35 -21.12 -7.38
C TYR A 143 3.74 -20.61 -7.80
N GLY A 144 3.86 -19.29 -7.93
CA GLY A 144 5.12 -18.64 -8.28
C GLY A 144 6.24 -18.93 -7.29
N LYS A 145 7.47 -18.93 -7.79
CA LYS A 145 8.69 -19.18 -7.02
C LYS A 145 9.47 -17.89 -6.81
N ARG A 146 9.97 -17.68 -5.59
CA ARG A 146 10.72 -16.47 -5.26
C ARG A 146 12.02 -16.42 -6.03
N TYR A 147 12.31 -15.28 -6.63
CA TYR A 147 13.56 -15.04 -7.32
C TYR A 147 14.59 -14.41 -6.39
N GLY A 148 15.36 -15.27 -5.73
CA GLY A 148 16.48 -14.88 -4.87
C GLY A 148 16.13 -13.87 -3.77
N ASP A 149 17.17 -13.25 -3.23
CA ASP A 149 17.07 -12.17 -2.24
C ASP A 149 17.27 -10.77 -2.85
N ASP A 150 17.60 -10.69 -4.14
CA ASP A 150 17.82 -9.42 -4.84
C ASP A 150 16.50 -8.75 -5.23
N CYS A 151 15.95 -8.00 -4.28
CA CYS A 151 14.71 -7.24 -4.41
C CYS A 151 14.98 -5.73 -4.51
N LYS A 152 16.19 -5.33 -4.96
CA LYS A 152 16.52 -3.92 -5.14
C LYS A 152 15.55 -3.24 -6.10
N GLY A 153 15.09 -2.06 -5.70
CA GLY A 153 14.07 -1.27 -6.38
C GLY A 153 12.62 -1.62 -5.99
N GLN A 154 12.37 -2.79 -5.40
CA GLN A 154 11.02 -3.27 -5.10
C GLN A 154 10.58 -2.93 -3.68
N GLN A 155 9.27 -2.75 -3.50
CA GLN A 155 8.65 -2.64 -2.17
C GLN A 155 8.55 -4.04 -1.56
N THR A 156 9.28 -4.33 -0.51
CA THR A 156 9.30 -5.65 0.14
C THR A 156 8.33 -5.74 1.30
N GLY A 157 7.88 -4.60 1.83
CA GLY A 157 6.96 -4.57 2.95
C GLY A 157 6.07 -3.34 3.01
N ILE A 158 4.95 -3.48 3.69
CA ILE A 158 4.05 -2.39 4.05
C ILE A 158 3.59 -2.57 5.49
N LEU A 159 3.43 -1.46 6.20
CA LEU A 159 2.84 -1.39 7.53
C LEU A 159 1.90 -0.19 7.57
N THR A 160 0.67 -0.38 8.05
CA THR A 160 -0.39 0.62 8.07
C THR A 160 -1.08 0.61 9.43
N ALA A 161 -1.26 1.78 10.05
CA ALA A 161 -1.92 1.91 11.34
C ALA A 161 -3.38 1.46 11.25
N LEU A 162 -3.80 0.66 12.22
CA LEU A 162 -5.17 0.23 12.40
C LEU A 162 -5.84 1.12 13.44
N PHE A 163 -7.06 1.56 13.12
CA PHE A 163 -7.91 2.31 14.02
C PHE A 163 -9.24 1.60 14.21
N THR A 164 -9.67 1.48 15.47
CA THR A 164 -11.01 1.00 15.84
C THR A 164 -11.64 2.08 16.69
N ASP A 165 -12.84 2.54 16.33
CA ASP A 165 -13.55 3.61 17.04
C ASP A 165 -12.71 4.89 17.25
N ARG A 166 -11.88 5.24 16.26
CA ARG A 166 -10.91 6.36 16.24
C ARG A 166 -9.73 6.22 17.20
N GLU A 167 -9.60 5.09 17.88
CA GLU A 167 -8.45 4.77 18.71
C GLU A 167 -7.44 3.92 17.94
N TYR A 168 -6.16 4.17 18.17
CA TYR A 168 -5.08 3.37 17.59
C TYR A 168 -5.06 1.98 18.25
N THR A 169 -5.20 0.93 17.44
CA THR A 169 -5.30 -0.46 17.93
C THR A 169 -4.16 -1.37 17.48
N GLY A 170 -3.25 -0.87 16.63
CA GLY A 170 -2.09 -1.61 16.18
C GLY A 170 -1.74 -1.30 14.74
N PHE A 171 -1.18 -2.28 14.04
CA PHE A 171 -0.82 -2.17 12.63
C PHE A 171 -1.27 -3.39 11.84
N ILE A 172 -1.67 -3.17 10.60
CA ILE A 172 -1.68 -4.21 9.56
C ILE A 172 -0.35 -4.14 8.83
N TYR A 173 0.32 -5.27 8.63
CA TYR A 173 1.56 -5.37 7.89
C TYR A 173 1.50 -6.48 6.85
N SER A 174 2.36 -6.38 5.83
CA SER A 174 2.56 -7.45 4.86
C SER A 174 3.97 -7.43 4.30
N ALA A 175 4.56 -8.61 4.12
CA ALA A 175 5.74 -8.86 3.30
C ALA A 175 5.33 -9.27 1.89
N LEU A 176 6.04 -8.78 0.87
CA LEU A 176 5.78 -8.99 -0.55
C LEU A 176 6.94 -9.72 -1.19
N TYR A 177 6.70 -10.90 -1.77
CA TYR A 177 7.70 -11.72 -2.44
C TYR A 177 7.46 -11.79 -3.93
N TYR A 178 8.55 -11.84 -4.69
CA TYR A 178 8.57 -11.60 -6.12
C TYR A 178 9.17 -12.76 -6.90
N ASP A 179 8.68 -12.98 -8.12
CA ASP A 179 9.36 -13.82 -9.11
C ASP A 179 10.45 -13.06 -9.88
N ASP A 180 11.05 -13.73 -10.87
CA ASP A 180 12.15 -13.25 -11.70
C ASP A 180 11.77 -12.10 -12.63
N ARG A 181 10.48 -11.77 -12.70
CA ARG A 181 9.92 -10.66 -13.46
C ARG A 181 9.36 -9.56 -12.56
N TYR A 182 9.70 -9.60 -11.27
CA TYR A 182 9.24 -8.65 -10.26
C TYR A 182 7.71 -8.60 -10.13
N ARG A 183 7.01 -9.72 -10.35
CA ARG A 183 5.58 -9.87 -10.05
C ARG A 183 5.40 -10.41 -8.64
N VAL A 184 4.45 -9.87 -7.88
CA VAL A 184 4.16 -10.36 -6.52
C VAL A 184 3.55 -11.75 -6.62
N ILE A 185 4.26 -12.75 -6.10
CA ILE A 185 3.83 -14.16 -6.08
C ILE A 185 3.37 -14.61 -4.70
N GLN A 186 3.78 -13.89 -3.64
CA GLN A 186 3.26 -14.09 -2.30
C GLN A 186 3.15 -12.76 -1.57
N ARG A 187 2.05 -12.59 -0.86
CA ARG A 187 1.88 -11.56 0.17
C ARG A 187 1.56 -12.25 1.47
N LYS A 188 2.28 -11.95 2.54
CA LYS A 188 2.08 -12.59 3.85
C LYS A 188 2.13 -11.58 4.98
N GLY A 189 1.18 -11.65 5.91
CA GLY A 189 1.14 -10.75 7.05
C GLY A 189 -0.07 -11.01 7.95
N ASN A 190 -0.44 -10.00 8.74
CA ASN A 190 -1.63 -10.06 9.57
C ASN A 190 -2.86 -9.46 8.85
N ASN A 191 -4.00 -9.53 9.52
CA ASN A 191 -5.22 -8.84 9.13
C ASN A 191 -5.73 -7.95 10.27
N GLY A 192 -6.75 -7.13 9.99
CA GLY A 192 -7.36 -6.23 10.97
C GLY A 192 -8.16 -6.93 12.10
N GLN A 193 -8.14 -8.26 12.18
CA GLN A 193 -8.86 -9.07 13.15
C GLN A 193 -7.91 -9.91 14.03
N ASN A 194 -6.65 -9.50 14.15
CA ASN A 194 -5.60 -10.21 14.91
C ASN A 194 -5.29 -11.63 14.40
N GLY A 195 -5.64 -11.94 13.15
CA GLY A 195 -5.23 -13.17 12.47
C GLY A 195 -4.23 -12.90 11.35
N THR A 196 -4.09 -13.86 10.45
CA THR A 196 -3.16 -13.80 9.32
C THR A 196 -3.87 -13.67 7.97
N GLU A 197 -3.14 -13.12 7.03
CA GLU A 197 -3.50 -12.96 5.63
C GLU A 197 -2.36 -13.51 4.78
N SER A 198 -2.65 -14.41 3.84
CA SER A 198 -1.64 -14.91 2.91
C SER A 198 -2.22 -15.11 1.52
N VAL A 199 -1.63 -14.45 0.54
CA VAL A 199 -1.98 -14.59 -0.88
C VAL A 199 -0.82 -15.24 -1.61
N TYR A 200 -1.14 -16.17 -2.51
CA TYR A 200 -0.20 -16.89 -3.36
C TYR A 200 -0.68 -16.79 -4.80
N THR A 201 0.18 -16.38 -5.72
CA THR A 201 -0.19 -16.16 -7.13
C THR A 201 0.74 -16.92 -8.07
N ALA A 202 0.15 -17.61 -9.04
CA ALA A 202 0.81 -18.14 -10.22
C ALA A 202 0.43 -17.28 -11.42
N TYR A 203 1.37 -17.05 -12.34
CA TYR A 203 1.13 -16.25 -13.54
C TYR A 203 1.44 -17.06 -14.80
N ASN A 204 0.76 -16.73 -15.89
CA ASN A 204 1.18 -17.16 -17.23
C ASN A 204 2.41 -16.36 -17.69
N PHE A 205 2.88 -16.67 -18.90
CA PHE A 205 4.01 -15.96 -19.51
C PHE A 205 3.73 -14.48 -19.76
N GLU A 206 2.49 -14.10 -20.04
CA GLU A 206 2.11 -12.71 -20.34
C GLU A 206 1.86 -11.86 -19.09
N GLY A 207 1.86 -12.48 -17.90
CA GLY A 207 1.66 -11.76 -16.63
C GLY A 207 0.24 -11.83 -16.07
N SER A 208 -0.68 -12.56 -16.70
CA SER A 208 -2.02 -12.78 -16.15
C SER A 208 -1.99 -13.87 -15.07
N PRO A 209 -2.66 -13.69 -13.91
CA PRO A 209 -2.77 -14.72 -12.90
C PRO A 209 -3.45 -15.98 -13.45
N THR A 210 -2.84 -17.15 -13.32
CA THR A 210 -3.47 -18.45 -13.67
C THR A 210 -4.04 -19.14 -12.44
N LYS A 211 -3.55 -18.80 -11.26
CA LYS A 211 -4.01 -19.34 -9.99
C LYS A 211 -3.74 -18.36 -8.86
N GLU A 212 -4.74 -18.13 -8.01
CA GLU A 212 -4.61 -17.34 -6.80
C GLU A 212 -5.16 -18.13 -5.62
N LYS A 213 -4.43 -18.15 -4.51
CA LYS A 213 -4.89 -18.75 -3.26
C LYS A 213 -4.80 -17.71 -2.16
N HIS A 214 -5.92 -17.49 -1.48
CA HIS A 214 -5.99 -16.64 -0.31
C HIS A 214 -6.21 -17.52 0.92
N VAL A 215 -5.48 -17.26 2.00
CA VAL A 215 -5.62 -17.94 3.28
C VAL A 215 -5.82 -16.88 4.36
N HIS A 216 -6.99 -16.90 4.97
CA HIS A 216 -7.39 -15.99 6.03
C HIS A 216 -7.52 -16.77 7.33
N SER A 217 -6.96 -16.26 8.43
CA SER A 217 -7.21 -16.81 9.76
C SER A 217 -7.77 -15.74 10.69
N ALA A 218 -8.49 -16.17 11.72
CA ALA A 218 -8.93 -15.30 12.82
C ALA A 218 -8.81 -16.08 14.14
N PRO A 219 -8.56 -15.40 15.28
CA PRO A 219 -8.47 -16.06 16.57
C PRO A 219 -9.72 -16.89 16.88
N GLY A 220 -9.51 -18.15 17.28
CA GLY A 220 -10.58 -19.07 17.64
C GLY A 220 -11.42 -19.62 16.46
N GLN A 221 -11.04 -19.32 15.21
CA GLN A 221 -11.69 -19.84 14.00
C GLN A 221 -10.74 -20.72 13.20
N ALA A 222 -11.29 -21.71 12.50
CA ALA A 222 -10.52 -22.46 11.52
C ALA A 222 -10.11 -21.53 10.36
N PRO A 223 -8.88 -21.64 9.81
CA PRO A 223 -8.49 -20.88 8.64
C PRO A 223 -9.42 -21.14 7.45
N VAL A 224 -9.70 -20.08 6.69
CA VAL A 224 -10.45 -20.15 5.44
C VAL A 224 -9.46 -20.03 4.29
N THR A 225 -9.58 -20.94 3.32
CA THR A 225 -8.78 -20.95 2.10
C THR A 225 -9.70 -20.74 0.90
N GLU A 226 -9.37 -19.78 0.05
CA GLU A 226 -10.06 -19.50 -1.20
C GLU A 226 -9.08 -19.71 -2.35
N VAL A 227 -9.47 -20.47 -3.38
CA VAL A 227 -8.62 -20.69 -4.56
C VAL A 227 -9.38 -20.29 -5.81
N HIS A 228 -8.79 -19.38 -6.58
CA HIS A 228 -9.22 -19.04 -7.93
C HIS A 228 -8.26 -19.63 -8.94
N THR A 229 -8.79 -20.17 -10.04
CA THR A 229 -8.00 -20.61 -11.20
C THR A 229 -8.55 -20.00 -12.46
N TYR A 230 -7.65 -19.57 -13.34
CA TYR A 230 -7.98 -18.84 -14.55
C TYR A 230 -7.34 -19.49 -15.76
N THR A 231 -8.10 -19.59 -16.85
CA THR A 231 -7.59 -19.97 -18.16
C THR A 231 -7.80 -18.83 -19.15
N TYR A 232 -6.88 -18.71 -20.09
CA TYR A 232 -6.87 -17.66 -21.10
C TYR A 232 -6.72 -18.29 -22.48
N ASP A 233 -7.18 -17.57 -23.49
CA ASP A 233 -6.88 -17.92 -24.87
C ASP A 233 -5.50 -17.42 -25.30
N LEU A 234 -5.16 -17.65 -26.57
CA LEU A 234 -3.88 -17.25 -27.16
C LEU A 234 -3.68 -15.72 -27.24
N ALA A 235 -4.74 -14.92 -27.07
CA ALA A 235 -4.70 -13.47 -27.06
C ALA A 235 -4.80 -12.91 -25.61
N ASN A 236 -4.56 -13.77 -24.61
CA ASN A 236 -4.61 -13.44 -23.19
C ASN A 236 -5.99 -12.96 -22.67
N ARG A 237 -7.08 -13.35 -23.33
CA ARG A 237 -8.44 -13.04 -22.89
C ARG A 237 -8.95 -14.15 -21.97
N LEU A 238 -9.64 -13.77 -20.89
CA LEU A 238 -10.14 -14.71 -19.88
C LEU A 238 -11.19 -15.65 -20.48
N LEU A 239 -10.87 -16.94 -20.56
CA LEU A 239 -11.80 -18.00 -20.97
C LEU A 239 -12.61 -18.51 -19.78
N LYS A 240 -11.94 -18.87 -18.68
CA LYS A 240 -12.63 -19.51 -17.55
C LYS A 240 -12.08 -19.02 -16.23
N SER A 241 -12.96 -18.83 -15.26
CA SER A 241 -12.58 -18.66 -13.86
C SER A 241 -13.34 -19.65 -12.98
N VAL A 242 -12.59 -20.40 -12.18
CA VAL A 242 -13.13 -21.40 -11.24
C VAL A 242 -12.72 -21.02 -9.82
N TYR A 243 -13.66 -21.14 -8.89
CA TYR A 243 -13.48 -20.82 -7.48
C TYR A 243 -13.67 -22.06 -6.61
N GLN A 244 -12.86 -22.18 -5.56
CA GLN A 244 -12.96 -23.22 -4.54
C GLN A 244 -12.86 -22.60 -3.15
N LEU A 245 -13.77 -22.99 -2.26
CA LEU A 245 -13.77 -22.59 -0.85
C LEU A 245 -13.39 -23.79 0.03
N ASN A 246 -12.25 -23.70 0.72
CA ASN A 246 -11.63 -24.77 1.48
C ASN A 246 -11.50 -26.04 0.62
N ASP A 247 -11.83 -27.19 1.19
CA ASP A 247 -11.83 -28.49 0.49
C ASP A 247 -13.17 -28.83 -0.17
N LYS A 248 -14.05 -27.85 -0.40
CA LYS A 248 -15.34 -28.07 -1.08
C LYS A 248 -15.12 -28.24 -2.60
N ASP A 249 -16.17 -28.71 -3.27
CA ASP A 249 -16.19 -28.76 -4.73
C ASP A 249 -16.03 -27.37 -5.35
N SER A 250 -15.26 -27.30 -6.43
CA SER A 250 -15.04 -26.08 -7.16
C SER A 250 -16.26 -25.68 -7.99
N ILE A 251 -16.55 -24.38 -8.06
CA ILE A 251 -17.61 -23.80 -8.88
C ILE A 251 -17.03 -22.98 -10.03
N THR A 252 -17.66 -23.06 -11.20
CA THR A 252 -17.29 -22.18 -12.33
C THR A 252 -18.02 -20.85 -12.18
N LEU A 253 -17.26 -19.76 -12.06
CA LEU A 253 -17.79 -18.41 -11.93
C LEU A 253 -18.04 -17.76 -13.29
N VAL A 254 -17.15 -18.01 -14.26
CA VAL A 254 -17.18 -17.47 -15.61
C VAL A 254 -16.72 -18.55 -16.58
N ASP A 255 -17.43 -18.71 -17.69
CA ASP A 255 -17.05 -19.53 -18.85
C ASP A 255 -17.38 -18.74 -20.12
N ASN A 256 -16.36 -18.09 -20.68
CA ASN A 256 -16.44 -17.17 -21.81
C ASN A 256 -16.07 -17.88 -23.10
N ILE A 257 -16.80 -17.56 -24.17
CA ILE A 257 -16.45 -17.92 -25.53
C ILE A 257 -16.27 -16.63 -26.31
N TYR A 258 -15.19 -16.52 -27.09
CA TYR A 258 -14.96 -15.38 -27.97
C TYR A 258 -15.04 -15.77 -29.43
N ASP A 259 -15.51 -14.86 -30.28
CA ASP A 259 -15.47 -15.02 -31.72
C ASP A 259 -14.08 -14.71 -32.32
N GLU A 260 -13.92 -15.01 -33.62
CA GLU A 260 -12.66 -14.89 -34.37
C GLU A 260 -12.10 -13.45 -34.43
N VAL A 261 -12.92 -12.44 -34.16
CA VAL A 261 -12.52 -11.02 -34.26
C VAL A 261 -12.33 -10.34 -32.92
N GLY A 262 -12.45 -11.04 -31.80
CA GLY A 262 -12.16 -10.45 -30.50
C GLY A 262 -13.31 -10.40 -29.52
N ARG A 263 -14.55 -10.58 -29.99
CA ARG A 263 -15.76 -10.20 -29.24
C ARG A 263 -16.24 -11.33 -28.34
N LEU A 264 -16.71 -10.97 -27.16
CA LEU A 264 -17.36 -11.90 -26.25
C LEU A 264 -18.65 -12.41 -26.90
N PHE A 265 -18.72 -13.71 -27.10
CA PHE A 265 -19.82 -14.40 -27.78
C PHE A 265 -20.79 -15.03 -26.77
N VAL A 266 -20.29 -15.57 -25.66
CA VAL A 266 -21.11 -16.12 -24.56
C VAL A 266 -20.47 -15.74 -23.22
N ASP A 267 -21.29 -15.28 -22.26
CA ASP A 267 -20.94 -15.09 -20.85
C ASP A 267 -21.81 -16.02 -20.01
N CYS A 268 -21.25 -17.12 -19.50
CA CYS A 268 -21.96 -18.00 -18.57
C CYS A 268 -21.46 -17.74 -17.14
N ARG A 269 -22.24 -17.00 -16.35
CA ARG A 269 -22.00 -16.80 -14.90
C ARG A 269 -23.00 -17.62 -14.09
N GLN A 270 -22.55 -18.37 -13.08
CA GLN A 270 -23.49 -18.98 -12.13
C GLN A 270 -24.05 -17.94 -11.15
N ALA A 271 -24.97 -17.13 -11.69
CA ALA A 271 -26.06 -16.39 -11.05
C ALA A 271 -27.11 -15.95 -12.10
N GLN A 272 -26.82 -16.03 -13.41
CA GLN A 272 -27.77 -15.73 -14.48
C GLN A 272 -27.54 -16.68 -15.67
N ARG A 273 -28.62 -17.18 -16.27
CA ARG A 273 -28.57 -18.05 -17.47
C ARG A 273 -27.75 -17.37 -18.57
N CYS A 274 -26.94 -18.14 -19.29
CA CYS A 274 -26.18 -17.69 -20.45
C CYS A 274 -27.11 -16.92 -21.40
N SER A 275 -26.72 -15.70 -21.76
CA SER A 275 -27.41 -14.82 -22.71
C SER A 275 -26.51 -14.53 -23.89
#